data_AF-A0A358N1Z4-F1
#
_entry.id   AF-A0A358N1Z4-F1
#
_cell.length_a   1.000
_cell.length_b   1.000
_cell.length_c   1.000
_cell.angle_alpha   90.00
_cell.angle_beta   90.00
_cell.angle_gamma   90.00
#
_symmetry.space_group_name_H-M   'P 1'
#
loop_
_entity.id
_entity.type
_entity.pdbx_description
1 polymer ?
#
loop_
_entity_poly.entity_id
_entity_poly.type
_entity_poly.pdbx_seq_one_letter_code
_entity_poly.pdbx_strand_id
1 'polypeptide(L)'
;MGGGGMGGGQAGGGGMGGMGGGGMGGMGGGGMGMGLQRIAPEKMQKLTVKMVCLEHGKKDPNPRMAYKMVPIEQFTDKADVRVLCEALGYGQVTQNTAQAAAWHMMDGLSWNQLAAKNRVESKYLGNIRWFSPFELHTAMAVVKEADRLAKERAKSNGKSTGAPEKSRSDFEG
;
A
#
# COMPACT_ATOMS: atom_id res chain seq x y z
N MET A 1 -53.57 39.23 0.71
CA MET A 1 -53.25 38.99 2.14
C MET A 1 -53.09 37.49 2.30
N GLY A 2 -51.95 36.88 2.64
CA GLY A 2 -50.62 37.38 2.98
C GLY A 2 -49.88 36.25 3.73
N GLY A 3 -48.68 35.89 3.25
CA GLY A 3 -47.56 35.29 3.99
C GLY A 3 -47.66 33.80 4.35
N GLY A 4 -46.58 33.02 4.34
CA GLY A 4 -45.16 33.34 4.17
C GLY A 4 -44.33 32.36 5.00
N GLY A 5 -43.25 31.84 4.42
CA GLY A 5 -42.53 30.65 4.86
C GLY A 5 -41.82 30.72 6.22
N MET A 6 -41.36 29.55 6.67
CA MET A 6 -40.60 29.39 7.90
C MET A 6 -39.30 28.63 7.58
N GLY A 7 -38.21 29.38 7.57
CA GLY A 7 -36.83 28.91 7.47
C GLY A 7 -35.94 29.74 8.38
N GLY A 8 -34.88 29.11 8.92
CA GLY A 8 -33.83 29.70 9.77
C GLY A 8 -34.20 29.68 11.26
N GLY A 9 -33.34 29.36 12.23
CA GLY A 9 -31.89 29.20 12.25
C GLY A 9 -31.34 29.80 13.54
N GLN A 10 -30.59 28.99 14.30
CA GLN A 10 -29.43 29.36 15.15
C GLN A 10 -29.59 29.71 16.65
N ALA A 11 -28.65 29.13 17.41
CA ALA A 11 -28.09 29.49 18.73
C ALA A 11 -29.04 29.41 19.95
N GLY A 12 -28.67 28.90 21.12
CA GLY A 12 -27.39 28.57 21.75
C GLY A 12 -27.62 28.65 23.27
N GLY A 13 -26.93 27.85 24.08
CA GLY A 13 -26.98 27.99 25.54
C GLY A 13 -26.91 26.67 26.29
N GLY A 14 -25.68 26.20 26.51
CA GLY A 14 -25.39 25.09 27.40
C GLY A 14 -25.64 25.45 28.87
N GLY A 15 -26.17 24.50 29.61
CA GLY A 15 -26.28 24.55 31.06
C GLY A 15 -26.01 23.16 31.63
N MET A 16 -24.94 23.02 32.40
CA MET A 16 -24.92 22.35 33.71
C MET A 16 -23.50 22.44 34.26
N GLY A 17 -23.31 23.27 35.29
CA GLY A 17 -22.06 23.37 36.02
C GLY A 17 -21.79 22.18 36.92
N GLY A 18 -20.51 21.99 37.24
CA GLY A 18 -20.02 21.03 38.23
C GLY A 18 -18.56 21.33 38.55
N MET A 19 -18.36 22.15 39.57
CA MET A 19 -17.06 22.62 40.07
C MET A 19 -16.52 21.62 41.11
N GLY A 20 -15.23 21.27 40.99
CA GLY A 20 -14.45 20.49 41.99
C GLY A 20 -13.23 19.89 41.28
N GLY A 21 -11.98 20.25 41.54
CA GLY A 21 -11.36 20.63 42.80
C GLY A 21 -10.48 19.46 43.25
N GLY A 22 -9.15 19.65 43.28
CA GLY A 22 -8.21 18.71 43.90
C GLY A 22 -7.15 18.17 42.95
N GLY A 23 -5.90 18.55 43.22
CA GLY A 23 -4.73 18.05 42.50
C GLY A 23 -4.20 16.71 43.02
N MET A 24 -3.00 16.41 42.51
CA MET A 24 -2.00 15.49 43.04
C MET A 24 -2.09 14.02 42.60
N GLY A 25 -1.00 13.59 41.96
CA GLY A 25 -0.71 12.20 41.58
C GLY A 25 -0.41 12.11 40.09
N GLY A 26 0.82 12.30 39.61
CA GLY A 26 2.04 11.73 40.13
C GLY A 26 2.44 10.53 39.27
N MET A 27 3.71 10.49 38.88
CA MET A 27 4.42 9.35 38.28
C MET A 27 4.11 8.97 36.83
N GLY A 28 5.15 9.14 36.02
CA GLY A 28 5.71 7.95 35.40
C GLY A 28 5.77 8.00 33.88
N GLY A 29 6.88 8.54 33.39
CA GLY A 29 7.76 7.85 32.45
C GLY A 29 7.13 7.25 31.20
N GLY A 30 7.47 7.83 30.05
CA GLY A 30 7.29 7.10 28.80
C GLY A 30 7.54 7.93 27.58
N GLY A 31 8.78 8.37 27.38
CA GLY A 31 9.23 8.56 26.01
C GLY A 31 9.04 7.24 25.25
N MET A 32 8.07 7.19 24.35
CA MET A 32 7.90 6.12 23.39
C MET A 32 8.11 6.77 22.02
N GLY A 33 9.33 7.20 21.69
CA GLY A 33 10.44 6.26 21.60
C GLY A 33 10.16 5.38 20.40
N MET A 34 10.54 5.89 19.22
CA MET A 34 10.66 5.18 17.95
C MET A 34 11.61 3.98 18.12
N GLY A 35 11.12 2.93 18.79
CA GLY A 35 11.84 1.69 18.99
C GLY A 35 11.44 0.72 17.89
N LEU A 36 12.41 0.39 17.02
CA LEU A 36 12.36 -0.82 16.18
C LEU A 36 11.82 -1.97 17.04
N GLN A 37 10.67 -2.52 16.65
CA GLN A 37 9.95 -3.54 17.39
C GLN A 37 10.84 -4.79 17.53
N ARG A 38 11.57 -4.88 18.65
CA ARG A 38 12.39 -6.04 18.97
C ARG A 38 11.46 -7.18 19.36
N ILE A 39 11.22 -8.10 18.43
CA ILE A 39 10.57 -9.37 18.76
C ILE A 39 11.56 -10.13 19.66
N ALA A 40 11.18 -10.38 20.91
CA ALA A 40 12.02 -11.14 21.84
C ALA A 40 12.30 -12.53 21.24
N PRO A 41 13.48 -13.13 21.52
CA PRO A 41 13.77 -14.50 21.09
C PRO A 41 12.62 -15.44 21.42
N GLU A 42 12.27 -16.32 20.49
CA GLU A 42 11.18 -17.31 20.61
C GLU A 42 9.76 -16.72 20.79
N LYS A 43 9.58 -15.40 20.68
CA LYS A 43 8.25 -14.79 20.63
C LYS A 43 7.78 -14.65 19.18
N MET A 44 6.49 -14.88 18.98
CA MET A 44 5.82 -14.63 17.71
C MET A 44 5.03 -13.34 17.81
N GLN A 45 5.11 -12.51 16.77
CA GLN A 45 4.26 -11.33 16.62
C GLN A 45 3.34 -11.51 15.42
N LYS A 46 2.07 -11.13 15.59
CA LYS A 46 1.13 -11.03 14.47
C LYS A 46 1.37 -9.70 13.75
N LEU A 47 1.67 -9.77 12.46
CA LEU A 47 1.88 -8.60 11.62
C LEU A 47 0.76 -8.52 10.59
N THR A 48 0.15 -7.35 10.48
CA THR A 48 -0.82 -7.06 9.42
C THR A 48 -0.08 -6.41 8.26
N VAL A 49 0.02 -7.12 7.15
CA VAL A 49 0.68 -6.64 5.92
C VAL A 49 -0.34 -6.50 4.81
N LYS A 50 -0.26 -5.41 4.05
CA LYS A 50 -1.00 -5.25 2.80
C LYS A 50 -0.33 -6.13 1.75
N MET A 51 -1.11 -7.02 1.14
CA MET A 51 -0.62 -7.94 0.12
C MET A 51 -1.50 -7.90 -1.11
N VAL A 52 -0.95 -8.29 -2.25
CA VAL A 52 -1.70 -8.46 -3.50
C VAL A 52 -1.36 -9.82 -4.09
N CYS A 53 -2.30 -10.40 -4.82
CA CYS A 53 -2.09 -11.62 -5.58
C CYS A 53 -1.31 -11.27 -6.85
N LEU A 54 -0.11 -11.80 -7.02
CA LEU A 54 0.67 -11.57 -8.25
C LEU A 54 0.17 -12.42 -9.42
N GLU A 55 -0.52 -13.53 -9.14
CA GLU A 55 -1.13 -14.38 -10.14
C GLU A 55 -2.65 -14.36 -9.98
N HIS A 56 -3.34 -14.23 -11.10
CA HIS A 56 -4.79 -14.31 -11.18
C HIS A 56 -5.27 -15.77 -11.15
N GLY A 57 -6.43 -16.02 -10.52
CA GLY A 57 -7.11 -17.32 -10.56
C GLY A 57 -6.66 -18.34 -9.51
N LYS A 58 -5.62 -18.06 -8.72
CA LYS A 58 -5.27 -18.89 -7.56
C LYS A 58 -6.31 -18.76 -6.46
N LYS A 59 -6.48 -19.83 -5.68
CA LYS A 59 -7.40 -19.85 -4.54
C LYS A 59 -7.00 -18.76 -3.53
N ASP A 60 -8.01 -18.13 -2.95
CA ASP A 60 -7.79 -17.14 -1.91
C ASP A 60 -7.00 -17.74 -0.73
N PRO A 61 -6.06 -16.97 -0.16
CA PRO A 61 -5.25 -17.44 0.95
C PRO A 61 -6.14 -17.72 2.17
N ASN A 62 -6.00 -18.91 2.75
CA ASN A 62 -6.66 -19.26 4.00
C ASN A 62 -5.65 -19.56 5.13
N PRO A 63 -6.05 -19.42 6.41
CA PRO A 63 -5.13 -19.62 7.54
C PRO A 63 -4.57 -21.04 7.70
N ARG A 64 -5.12 -22.04 7.00
CA ARG A 64 -4.67 -23.45 7.09
C ARG A 64 -3.57 -23.78 6.09
N MET A 65 -3.28 -22.90 5.14
CA MET A 65 -2.18 -23.09 4.19
C MET A 65 -0.86 -22.72 4.85
N ALA A 66 0.18 -23.53 4.58
CA ALA A 66 1.53 -23.20 4.99
C ALA A 66 2.12 -22.14 4.05
N TYR A 67 2.50 -20.99 4.58
CA TYR A 67 3.11 -19.90 3.82
C TYR A 67 4.60 -19.78 4.14
N LYS A 68 5.39 -19.46 3.12
CA LYS A 68 6.80 -19.11 3.26
C LYS A 68 7.02 -17.72 2.64
N MET A 69 7.70 -16.85 3.36
CA MET A 69 8.19 -15.60 2.79
C MET A 69 9.39 -15.91 1.89
N VAL A 70 9.30 -15.51 0.64
CA VAL A 70 10.38 -15.63 -0.34
C VAL A 70 10.76 -14.24 -0.86
N PRO A 71 12.03 -13.98 -1.17
CA PRO A 71 12.44 -12.80 -1.91
C PRO A 71 11.67 -12.71 -3.24
N ILE A 72 11.35 -11.48 -3.67
CA ILE A 72 10.56 -11.26 -4.88
C ILE A 72 11.28 -11.77 -6.13
N GLU A 73 12.61 -11.74 -6.12
CA GLU A 73 13.49 -12.22 -7.19
C GLU A 73 13.40 -13.74 -7.39
N GLN A 74 12.93 -14.50 -6.39
CA GLN A 74 12.67 -15.93 -6.56
C GLN A 74 11.35 -16.21 -7.31
N PHE A 75 10.50 -15.20 -7.43
CA PHE A 75 9.18 -15.32 -8.03
C PHE A 75 9.07 -14.62 -9.39
N THR A 76 9.68 -13.45 -9.54
CA THR A 76 9.66 -12.68 -10.80
C THR A 76 10.89 -11.79 -10.95
N ASP A 77 11.41 -11.70 -12.17
CA ASP A 77 12.51 -10.81 -12.55
C ASP A 77 12.03 -9.43 -13.04
N LYS A 78 10.70 -9.22 -13.04
CA LYS A 78 10.05 -7.98 -13.50
C LYS A 78 10.29 -6.83 -12.52
N ALA A 79 11.17 -5.90 -12.91
CA ALA A 79 11.56 -4.76 -12.08
C ALA A 79 10.41 -3.76 -11.82
N ASP A 80 9.46 -3.63 -12.73
CA ASP A 80 8.23 -2.84 -12.59
C ASP A 80 7.31 -3.42 -11.49
N VAL A 81 7.17 -4.73 -11.41
CA VAL A 81 6.40 -5.41 -10.36
C VAL A 81 7.01 -5.18 -8.98
N ARG A 82 8.35 -5.17 -8.88
CA ARG A 82 9.04 -4.80 -7.65
C ARG A 82 8.71 -3.37 -7.21
N VAL A 83 8.76 -2.42 -8.13
CA VAL A 83 8.42 -1.02 -7.85
C VAL A 83 6.97 -0.91 -7.35
N LEU A 84 6.04 -1.65 -7.95
CA LEU A 84 4.65 -1.68 -7.49
C LEU A 84 4.52 -2.23 -6.05
N CYS A 85 5.19 -3.34 -5.74
CA CYS A 85 5.16 -3.93 -4.40
C CYS A 85 5.76 -2.99 -3.34
N GLU A 86 6.84 -2.28 -3.68
CA GLU A 86 7.43 -1.25 -2.81
C GLU A 86 6.43 -0.10 -2.58
N ALA A 87 5.81 0.43 -3.64
CA ALA A 87 4.82 1.50 -3.54
C ALA A 87 3.61 1.09 -2.67
N LEU A 88 3.17 -0.17 -2.76
CA LEU A 88 2.11 -0.71 -1.89
C LEU A 88 2.58 -0.79 -0.43
N GLY A 89 3.80 -1.28 -0.19
CA GLY A 89 4.40 -1.37 1.14
C GLY A 89 4.55 -0.01 1.82
N TYR A 90 4.91 1.02 1.06
CA TYR A 90 4.99 2.41 1.55
C TYR A 90 3.63 3.12 1.64
N GLY A 91 2.53 2.47 1.22
CA GLY A 91 1.20 3.06 1.26
C GLY A 91 0.94 4.16 0.23
N GLN A 92 1.78 4.25 -0.81
CA GLN A 92 1.64 5.22 -1.91
C GLN A 92 0.51 4.83 -2.88
N VAL A 93 0.17 3.54 -2.95
CA VAL A 93 -0.94 3.01 -3.75
C VAL A 93 -1.90 2.23 -2.88
N THR A 94 -3.19 2.28 -3.24
CA THR A 94 -4.22 1.48 -2.57
C THR A 94 -4.10 0.01 -2.99
N GLN A 95 -4.59 -0.90 -2.13
CA GLN A 95 -4.49 -2.34 -2.38
C GLN A 95 -5.24 -2.77 -3.64
N ASN A 96 -6.44 -2.22 -3.90
CA ASN A 96 -7.22 -2.55 -5.09
C ASN A 96 -6.53 -2.06 -6.37
N THR A 97 -6.02 -0.83 -6.38
CA THR A 97 -5.24 -0.30 -7.51
C THR A 97 -4.01 -1.15 -7.78
N ALA A 98 -3.29 -1.55 -6.72
CA ALA A 98 -2.13 -2.43 -6.85
C ALA A 98 -2.51 -3.83 -7.35
N GLN A 99 -3.64 -4.38 -6.92
CA GLN A 99 -4.14 -5.68 -7.38
C GLN A 99 -4.48 -5.67 -8.89
N ALA A 100 -5.10 -4.59 -9.39
CA ALA A 100 -5.37 -4.41 -10.82
C ALA A 100 -4.07 -4.29 -11.63
N ALA A 101 -3.14 -3.46 -11.15
CA ALA A 101 -1.84 -3.26 -11.79
C ALA A 101 -1.03 -4.55 -11.83
N ALA A 102 -1.01 -5.32 -10.74
CA ALA A 102 -0.30 -6.60 -10.65
C ALA A 102 -0.81 -7.60 -11.70
N TRP A 103 -2.13 -7.81 -11.79
CA TRP A 103 -2.72 -8.73 -12.79
C TRP A 103 -2.52 -8.25 -14.23
N HIS A 104 -2.48 -6.95 -14.47
CA HIS A 104 -2.13 -6.43 -15.79
C HIS A 104 -0.67 -6.73 -16.15
N MET A 105 0.28 -6.46 -15.25
CA MET A 105 1.72 -6.62 -15.51
C MET A 105 2.19 -8.08 -15.50
N MET A 106 1.64 -8.91 -14.61
CA MET A 106 2.04 -10.30 -14.45
C MET A 106 1.32 -11.23 -15.42
N ASP A 107 -0.01 -11.19 -15.43
CA ASP A 107 -0.85 -12.13 -16.16
C ASP A 107 -1.33 -11.58 -17.52
N GLY A 108 -1.07 -10.31 -17.83
CA GLY A 108 -1.43 -9.69 -19.11
C GLY A 108 -2.92 -9.41 -19.28
N LEU A 109 -3.71 -9.36 -18.19
CA LEU A 109 -5.14 -9.04 -18.29
C LEU A 109 -5.34 -7.65 -18.86
N SER A 110 -6.18 -7.52 -19.89
CA SER A 110 -6.55 -6.22 -20.43
C SER A 110 -7.38 -5.41 -19.44
N TRP A 111 -7.32 -4.08 -19.53
CA TRP A 111 -8.13 -3.19 -18.70
C TRP A 111 -9.64 -3.44 -18.83
N ASN A 112 -10.09 -3.85 -20.01
CA ASN A 112 -11.48 -4.23 -20.26
C ASN A 112 -11.86 -5.52 -19.51
N GLN A 113 -10.97 -6.51 -19.47
CA GLN A 113 -11.19 -7.74 -18.69
C GLN A 113 -11.20 -7.44 -17.19
N LEU A 114 -10.31 -6.57 -16.71
CA LEU A 114 -10.29 -6.14 -15.32
C LEU A 114 -11.57 -5.38 -14.95
N ALA A 115 -12.05 -4.48 -15.82
CA ALA A 115 -13.30 -3.74 -15.63
C ALA A 115 -14.54 -4.65 -15.61
N ALA A 116 -14.53 -5.71 -16.40
CA ALA A 116 -15.61 -6.70 -16.46
C ALA A 116 -15.68 -7.59 -15.21
N LYS A 117 -14.59 -7.65 -14.43
CA LYS A 117 -14.43 -8.66 -13.39
C LYS A 117 -15.26 -8.37 -12.14
N ASN A 118 -15.95 -9.39 -11.67
CA ASN A 118 -16.68 -9.34 -10.41
C ASN A 118 -15.85 -9.95 -9.28
N ARG A 119 -15.96 -9.34 -8.10
CA ARG A 119 -15.45 -9.87 -6.84
C ARG A 119 -16.45 -10.81 -6.18
N VAL A 120 -17.72 -10.45 -6.26
CA VAL A 120 -18.82 -11.29 -5.75
C VAL A 120 -19.82 -11.44 -6.88
N GLU A 121 -20.15 -12.68 -7.20
CA GLU A 121 -21.21 -13.04 -8.12
C GLU A 121 -22.30 -13.74 -7.31
N SER A 122 -23.45 -13.08 -7.16
CA SER A 122 -24.60 -13.64 -6.48
C SER A 122 -25.80 -13.64 -7.40
N LYS A 123 -26.43 -14.81 -7.54
CA LYS A 123 -27.67 -14.97 -8.31
C LYS A 123 -28.81 -14.06 -7.79
N TYR A 124 -28.78 -13.68 -6.53
CA TYR A 124 -29.87 -12.96 -5.86
C TYR A 124 -29.53 -11.51 -5.50
N LEU A 125 -28.26 -11.21 -5.21
CA LEU A 125 -27.82 -9.89 -4.76
C LEU A 125 -27.15 -9.06 -5.88
N GLY A 126 -27.04 -9.64 -7.07
CA GLY A 126 -26.31 -9.05 -8.19
C GLY A 126 -24.79 -9.23 -8.06
N ASN A 127 -24.07 -8.50 -8.90
CA ASN A 127 -22.63 -8.62 -9.05
C ASN A 127 -21.92 -7.39 -8.47
N ILE A 128 -20.96 -7.62 -7.59
CA ILE A 128 -20.08 -6.56 -7.07
C ILE A 128 -18.81 -6.57 -7.90
N ARG A 129 -18.52 -5.46 -8.57
CA ARG A 129 -17.29 -5.30 -9.37
C ARG A 129 -16.06 -5.36 -8.48
N TRP A 130 -14.99 -5.93 -9.02
CA TRP A 130 -13.71 -5.97 -8.31
C TRP A 130 -13.09 -4.58 -8.22
N PHE A 131 -13.13 -3.85 -9.33
CA PHE A 131 -12.52 -2.52 -9.44
C PHE A 131 -13.56 -1.50 -9.88
N SER A 132 -13.50 -0.32 -9.29
CA SER A 132 -14.17 0.87 -9.78
C SER A 132 -13.42 1.47 -10.99
N PRO A 133 -14.09 2.27 -11.85
CA PRO A 133 -13.41 2.96 -12.94
C PRO A 133 -12.23 3.82 -12.46
N PHE A 134 -12.39 4.52 -11.33
CA PHE A 134 -11.34 5.36 -10.76
C PHE A 134 -10.09 4.56 -10.36
N GLU A 135 -10.27 3.40 -9.74
CA GLU A 135 -9.15 2.50 -9.39
C GLU A 135 -8.44 2.00 -10.64
N LEU A 136 -9.17 1.68 -11.71
CA LEU A 136 -8.57 1.25 -12.99
C LEU A 136 -7.77 2.38 -13.66
N HIS A 137 -8.31 3.61 -13.67
CA HIS A 137 -7.58 4.78 -14.16
C HIS A 137 -6.30 5.05 -13.38
N THR A 138 -6.37 4.92 -12.06
CA THR A 138 -5.20 5.06 -11.20
C THR A 138 -4.20 3.93 -11.46
N ALA A 139 -4.67 2.69 -11.65
CA ALA A 139 -3.82 1.54 -11.95
C ALA A 139 -3.07 1.72 -13.27
N MET A 140 -3.72 2.24 -14.31
CA MET A 140 -3.08 2.58 -15.59
C MET A 140 -1.92 3.58 -15.40
N ALA A 141 -2.14 4.63 -14.59
CA ALA A 141 -1.09 5.60 -14.28
C ALA A 141 0.06 4.99 -13.48
N VAL A 142 -0.26 4.15 -12.48
CA VAL A 142 0.72 3.45 -11.65
C VAL A 142 1.58 2.50 -12.47
N VAL A 143 1.00 1.72 -13.40
CA VAL A 143 1.77 0.83 -14.28
C VAL A 143 2.78 1.61 -15.12
N LYS A 144 2.34 2.72 -15.73
CA LYS A 144 3.22 3.59 -16.52
C LYS A 144 4.37 4.15 -15.68
N GLU A 145 4.07 4.58 -14.46
CA GLU A 145 5.08 5.13 -13.56
C GLU A 145 6.04 4.05 -13.03
N ALA A 146 5.54 2.86 -12.72
CA ALA A 146 6.36 1.73 -12.31
C ALA A 146 7.35 1.32 -13.41
N ASP A 147 6.90 1.28 -14.67
CA ASP A 147 7.76 1.02 -15.83
C ASP A 147 8.82 2.12 -16.02
N ARG A 148 8.45 3.40 -15.86
CA ARG A 148 9.39 4.53 -15.92
C ARG A 148 10.49 4.39 -14.86
N LEU A 149 10.10 4.17 -13.60
CA LEU A 149 11.02 4.03 -12.48
C LEU A 149 11.90 2.78 -12.60
N ALA A 150 11.35 1.66 -13.07
CA ALA A 150 12.12 0.45 -13.33
C ALA A 150 13.22 0.68 -14.38
N LYS A 151 12.88 1.37 -15.48
CA LYS A 151 13.85 1.75 -16.52
C LYS A 151 14.91 2.72 -16.01
N GLU A 152 14.54 3.68 -15.16
CA GLU A 152 15.50 4.62 -14.55
C GLU A 152 16.48 3.92 -13.61
N ARG A 153 15.99 3.01 -12.77
CA ARG A 153 16.84 2.19 -11.88
C ARG A 153 17.77 1.26 -12.66
N ALA A 154 17.31 0.70 -13.78
CA ALA A 154 18.17 -0.10 -14.66
C ALA A 154 19.32 0.74 -15.24
N LYS A 155 19.04 1.98 -15.66
CA LYS A 155 20.06 2.90 -16.19
C LYS A 155 21.06 3.37 -15.13
N SER A 156 20.62 3.60 -13.89
CA SER A 156 21.52 4.00 -12.80
C SER A 156 22.46 2.86 -12.40
N ASN A 157 21.96 1.63 -12.34
CA ASN A 157 22.78 0.45 -12.01
C ASN A 157 23.80 0.12 -13.10
N GLY A 158 23.51 0.39 -14.37
CA GLY A 158 24.47 0.22 -15.46
C GLY A 158 25.61 1.26 -15.48
N LYS A 159 25.47 2.39 -14.78
CA LYS A 159 26.51 3.44 -14.70
C LYS A 159 27.52 3.23 -13.57
N SER A 160 27.22 2.42 -12.55
CA SER A 160 28.13 2.22 -11.41
C SER A 160 29.18 1.12 -11.62
N THR A 161 29.04 0.27 -12.65
CA THR A 161 29.98 -0.83 -12.94
C THR A 161 31.05 -0.49 -13.99
N GLY A 162 31.18 0.79 -14.37
CA GLY A 162 32.02 1.23 -15.48
C GLY A 162 33.06 2.28 -15.13
N ALA A 163 33.94 2.04 -14.15
CA ALA A 163 35.27 2.68 -14.09
C ALA A 163 36.16 1.97 -13.03
N PRO A 164 37.16 1.17 -13.42
CA PRO A 164 38.35 1.04 -12.59
C PRO A 164 39.13 2.34 -12.77
N GLU A 165 39.03 3.23 -11.78
CA GLU A 165 39.94 4.37 -11.65
C GLU A 165 41.36 3.79 -11.53
N LYS A 166 42.13 3.90 -12.62
CA LYS A 166 43.52 3.45 -12.66
C LYS A 166 44.27 4.15 -11.54
N SER A 167 44.68 3.39 -10.54
CA SER A 167 45.64 3.81 -9.52
C SER A 167 46.91 4.26 -10.23
N ARG A 168 47.08 5.57 -10.35
CA ARG A 168 48.28 6.19 -10.87
C ARG A 168 49.21 6.45 -9.69
N SER A 169 49.81 5.38 -9.18
CA SER A 169 50.87 5.41 -8.17
C SER A 169 52.16 4.91 -8.80
N ASP A 170 52.74 5.72 -9.69
CA ASP A 170 54.11 5.55 -10.20
C ASP A 170 54.70 6.95 -10.44
N PHE A 171 55.07 7.62 -9.35
CA PHE A 171 56.05 8.72 -9.36
C PHE A 171 56.54 8.96 -7.93
N GLU A 172 57.47 8.13 -7.46
CA GLU A 172 58.51 8.47 -6.48
C GLU A 172 59.43 7.24 -6.29
N GLY A 173 60.73 7.43 -6.58
CA GLY A 173 61.77 6.41 -6.41
C GLY A 173 62.87 6.51 -7.44
#